data_AF-A0A9D8UIM1-F1
#
_entry.id   AF-A0A9D8UIM1-F1
#
_cell.length_a   1.000
_cell.length_b   1.000
_cell.length_c   1.000
_cell.angle_alpha   90.00
_cell.angle_beta   90.00
_cell.angle_gamma   90.00
#
_symmetry.space_group_name_H-M   'P 1'
#
loop_
_entity.id
_entity.type
_entity.pdbx_description
1 polymer ?
#
loop_
_entity_poly.entity_id
_entity_poly.type
_entity_poly.pdbx_seq_one_letter_code
_entity_poly.pdbx_strand_id
1 'polypeptide(L)'
;MRSTVIIISSILLLSCKSSHKLTGTDYVDLSMDEIVNPNPGFPQEIADSLGWGDLTSAEMEKVDEEFRFSLTSEYEPHYLYKISVKRKVSGESILYWAKSRGTSSTYAHQNMRQFLKGKCTEFFETENYGYCKPEYLVEPDWGNIYSKLEDRNIWQLPGPQKMDSLNVTKNVPDSIRWVMKTQMRLKDYYRAYTHTNPEQYFGSQNKVDLMAIMTQLQLISTSHQKPENFNLYSGVTTGARGSAFMLCDESQTWRFEGDLEQLLKASGYPATIAESENQFFYITVSGEVEDEWYGYRGRTGFTKVIRPSEVNNMVILADDACPARAP
;
A
#
# COMPACT_ATOMS: atom_id res chain seq x y z
N MET A 1 63.31 -29.02 -12.17
CA MET A 1 62.27 -28.05 -11.77
C MET A 1 60.92 -28.67 -12.07
N ARG A 2 60.16 -28.99 -11.03
CA ARG A 2 58.79 -29.52 -11.12
C ARG A 2 57.85 -28.32 -11.18
N SER A 3 57.13 -28.16 -12.29
CA SER A 3 56.02 -27.20 -12.38
C SER A 3 54.72 -27.98 -12.36
N THR A 4 54.13 -28.01 -11.17
CA THR A 4 52.77 -28.47 -10.91
C THR A 4 51.81 -27.44 -11.50
N VAL A 5 51.09 -27.79 -12.56
CA VAL A 5 49.95 -26.98 -13.02
C VAL A 5 48.70 -27.55 -12.35
N ILE A 6 48.27 -26.88 -11.28
CA ILE A 6 46.97 -27.11 -10.64
C ILE A 6 45.96 -26.31 -11.45
N ILE A 7 45.24 -26.97 -12.36
CA ILE A 7 44.03 -26.38 -12.94
C ILE A 7 42.92 -26.61 -11.92
N ILE A 8 42.63 -25.55 -11.18
CA ILE A 8 41.48 -25.44 -10.29
C ILE A 8 40.24 -25.62 -11.17
N SER A 9 39.54 -26.73 -10.99
CA SER A 9 38.15 -26.89 -11.45
C SER A 9 37.33 -25.77 -10.80
N SER A 10 37.14 -24.69 -11.54
CA SER A 10 36.09 -23.73 -11.31
C SER A 10 34.78 -24.48 -11.50
N ILE A 11 34.28 -25.06 -10.41
CA ILE A 11 32.90 -25.47 -10.26
C ILE A 11 32.09 -24.21 -10.56
N LEU A 12 31.54 -24.17 -11.77
CA LEU A 12 30.41 -23.35 -12.13
C LEU A 12 29.30 -23.70 -11.13
N LEU A 13 29.30 -23.02 -9.99
CA LEU A 13 28.12 -22.84 -9.16
C LEU A 13 27.18 -21.92 -9.94
N LEU A 14 26.65 -22.45 -11.06
CA LEU A 14 25.35 -22.07 -11.55
C LEU A 14 24.43 -22.28 -10.36
N SER A 15 24.13 -21.19 -9.68
CA SER A 15 23.05 -21.12 -8.72
C SER A 15 21.77 -21.40 -9.50
N CYS A 16 21.47 -22.69 -9.69
CA CYS A 16 20.17 -23.15 -10.11
C CYS A 16 19.20 -22.70 -9.02
N LYS A 17 18.65 -21.49 -9.17
CA LYS A 17 17.43 -21.10 -8.50
C LYS A 17 16.37 -22.06 -9.01
N SER A 18 16.13 -23.12 -8.26
CA SER A 18 14.98 -23.97 -8.47
C SER A 18 13.74 -23.15 -8.10
N SER A 19 13.26 -22.30 -9.02
CA SER A 19 11.88 -21.84 -9.03
C SER A 19 11.03 -23.04 -9.44
N HIS A 20 10.88 -24.01 -8.54
CA HIS A 20 10.06 -25.17 -8.85
C HIS A 20 8.62 -24.67 -8.91
N LYS A 21 8.14 -24.36 -10.13
CA LYS A 21 6.72 -24.16 -10.40
C LYS A 21 6.07 -25.46 -9.94
N LEU A 22 5.28 -25.36 -8.88
CA LEU A 22 4.71 -26.55 -8.27
C LEU A 22 3.77 -27.18 -9.29
N THR A 23 4.00 -28.46 -9.53
CA THR A 23 3.23 -29.21 -10.50
C THR A 23 1.92 -29.65 -9.84
N GLY A 24 0.88 -29.91 -10.63
CA GLY A 24 -0.45 -30.29 -10.16
C GLY A 24 -0.53 -31.66 -9.48
N THR A 25 0.46 -32.02 -8.68
CA THR A 25 0.56 -33.20 -7.82
C THR A 25 1.11 -32.84 -6.43
N ASP A 26 1.64 -31.62 -6.24
CA ASP A 26 2.40 -31.21 -5.05
C ASP A 26 1.55 -30.55 -3.94
N TYR A 27 0.22 -30.43 -4.09
CA TYR A 27 -0.61 -29.69 -3.15
C TYR A 27 -1.73 -30.52 -2.53
N VAL A 28 -1.49 -30.88 -1.26
CA VAL A 28 -2.51 -31.20 -0.26
C VAL A 28 -2.88 -29.90 0.46
N ASP A 29 -4.17 -29.74 0.69
CA ASP A 29 -4.83 -28.72 1.50
C ASP A 29 -3.96 -28.26 2.69
N LEU A 30 -3.48 -27.02 2.63
CA LEU A 30 -2.85 -26.35 3.76
C LEU A 30 -3.85 -25.32 4.25
N SER A 31 -4.68 -25.77 5.19
CA SER A 31 -5.48 -25.01 6.15
C SER A 31 -5.71 -23.54 5.81
N MET A 32 -6.98 -23.15 5.69
CA MET A 32 -7.36 -21.78 6.08
C MET A 32 -6.83 -21.57 7.49
N ASP A 33 -5.69 -20.89 7.63
CA ASP A 33 -5.23 -20.42 8.92
C ASP A 33 -6.20 -19.29 9.32
N GLU A 34 -7.37 -19.68 9.84
CA GLU A 34 -8.33 -18.76 10.44
C GLU A 34 -7.62 -18.01 11.56
N ILE A 35 -7.47 -16.70 11.38
CA ILE A 35 -7.25 -15.80 12.50
C ILE A 35 -8.60 -15.19 12.87
N VAL A 36 -8.98 -15.49 14.11
CA VAL A 36 -9.97 -14.83 14.97
C VAL A 36 -10.07 -13.30 14.71
N ASN A 37 -11.11 -12.87 13.95
CA ASN A 37 -11.82 -11.55 13.84
C ASN A 37 -11.02 -10.20 13.81
N PRO A 38 -11.50 -9.04 13.23
CA PRO A 38 -12.88 -8.64 12.92
C PRO A 38 -13.14 -7.87 11.58
N ASN A 39 -12.22 -7.87 10.61
CA ASN A 39 -12.43 -7.17 9.32
C ASN A 39 -12.98 -8.15 8.25
N PRO A 40 -13.93 -7.77 7.36
CA PRO A 40 -14.54 -8.71 6.42
C PRO A 40 -13.48 -9.43 5.58
N GLY A 41 -13.81 -10.61 5.07
CA GLY A 41 -12.96 -11.41 4.18
C GLY A 41 -12.38 -10.62 3.00
N PHE A 42 -11.70 -11.32 2.08
CA PHE A 42 -11.43 -10.72 0.76
C PHE A 42 -12.73 -10.04 0.23
N PRO A 43 -12.70 -8.80 -0.31
CA PRO A 43 -13.91 -8.04 -0.62
C PRO A 43 -14.67 -8.64 -1.81
N GLN A 44 -15.39 -9.74 -1.57
CA GLN A 44 -15.98 -10.58 -2.60
C GLN A 44 -17.03 -9.84 -3.42
N GLU A 45 -17.80 -8.94 -2.81
CA GLU A 45 -18.77 -8.09 -3.53
C GLU A 45 -18.12 -7.27 -4.67
N ILE A 46 -16.89 -6.77 -4.44
CA ILE A 46 -16.15 -6.03 -5.47
C ILE A 46 -15.71 -6.99 -6.57
N ALA A 47 -15.19 -8.16 -6.19
CA ALA A 47 -14.77 -9.19 -7.15
C ALA A 47 -15.94 -9.69 -8.01
N ASP A 48 -17.11 -9.89 -7.43
CA ASP A 48 -18.33 -10.28 -8.15
C ASP A 48 -18.80 -9.17 -9.08
N SER A 49 -18.81 -7.92 -8.60
CA SER A 49 -19.17 -6.75 -9.42
C SER A 49 -18.23 -6.56 -10.62
N LEU A 50 -16.95 -6.92 -10.49
CA LEU A 50 -15.95 -6.89 -11.55
C LEU A 50 -15.97 -8.13 -12.46
N GLY A 51 -16.85 -9.11 -12.18
CA GLY A 51 -16.89 -10.38 -12.92
C GLY A 51 -15.67 -11.27 -12.69
N TRP A 52 -14.93 -11.06 -11.61
CA TRP A 52 -13.81 -11.92 -11.21
C TRP A 52 -14.32 -13.22 -10.59
N GLY A 53 -15.50 -13.21 -9.96
CA GLY A 53 -16.12 -14.37 -9.31
C GLY A 53 -15.36 -14.85 -8.08
N ASP A 54 -15.70 -16.04 -7.58
CA ASP A 54 -15.15 -16.60 -6.35
C ASP A 54 -14.06 -17.65 -6.64
N LEU A 55 -12.81 -17.36 -6.25
CA LEU A 55 -11.68 -18.29 -6.42
C LEU A 55 -11.75 -19.51 -5.50
N THR A 56 -12.56 -19.47 -4.44
CA THR A 56 -12.70 -20.59 -3.51
C THR A 56 -13.58 -21.70 -4.08
N SER A 57 -14.42 -21.40 -5.08
CA SER A 57 -15.37 -22.36 -5.64
C SER A 57 -14.66 -23.56 -6.28
N ALA A 58 -14.99 -24.77 -5.82
CA ALA A 58 -14.47 -26.02 -6.38
C ALA A 58 -14.96 -26.26 -7.83
N GLU A 59 -16.01 -25.58 -8.28
CA GLU A 59 -16.59 -25.75 -9.62
C GLU A 59 -15.81 -24.98 -10.72
N MET A 60 -14.80 -24.20 -10.34
CA MET A 60 -13.96 -23.43 -11.27
C MET A 60 -12.84 -24.27 -11.91
N GLU A 61 -13.20 -25.18 -12.82
CA GLU A 61 -12.22 -25.95 -13.62
C GLU A 61 -11.49 -25.10 -14.68
N LYS A 62 -11.94 -23.84 -14.92
CA LYS A 62 -11.50 -22.98 -16.05
C LYS A 62 -10.55 -21.83 -15.68
N VAL A 63 -10.08 -21.75 -14.44
CA VAL A 63 -9.12 -20.72 -14.05
C VAL A 63 -7.72 -21.25 -14.32
N ASP A 64 -7.08 -20.75 -15.38
CA ASP A 64 -5.73 -21.15 -15.77
C ASP A 64 -4.74 -20.94 -14.61
N GLU A 65 -4.49 -19.69 -14.23
CA GLU A 65 -3.70 -19.33 -13.06
C GLU A 65 -3.98 -17.86 -12.67
N GLU A 66 -4.19 -17.58 -11.39
CA GLU A 66 -4.57 -16.25 -10.93
C GLU A 66 -4.08 -15.97 -9.50
N PHE A 67 -3.58 -14.75 -9.29
CA PHE A 67 -3.27 -14.18 -7.98
C PHE A 67 -4.21 -13.02 -7.68
N ARG A 68 -4.71 -12.95 -6.45
CA ARG A 68 -5.43 -11.79 -5.94
C ARG A 68 -4.84 -11.35 -4.61
N PHE A 69 -4.67 -10.04 -4.46
CA PHE A 69 -4.17 -9.43 -3.24
C PHE A 69 -5.15 -8.37 -2.77
N SER A 70 -5.41 -8.34 -1.46
CA SER A 70 -6.11 -7.24 -0.80
C SER A 70 -5.19 -6.67 0.27
N LEU A 71 -4.92 -5.37 0.18
CA LEU A 71 -4.16 -4.59 1.15
C LEU A 71 -5.13 -3.65 1.88
N THR A 72 -5.31 -3.87 3.18
CA THR A 72 -6.20 -3.07 4.03
C THR A 72 -5.47 -2.47 5.22
N SER A 73 -5.99 -1.38 5.75
CA SER A 73 -5.60 -0.79 7.03
C SER A 73 -6.80 -0.09 7.65
N GLU A 74 -6.63 0.53 8.81
CA GLU A 74 -7.65 1.46 9.34
C GLU A 74 -7.95 2.63 8.39
N TYR A 75 -6.98 3.03 7.57
CA TYR A 75 -7.13 4.15 6.63
C TYR A 75 -7.42 3.70 5.20
N GLU A 76 -8.29 4.47 4.55
CA GLU A 76 -8.74 4.29 3.18
C GLU A 76 -8.05 5.31 2.23
N PRO A 77 -7.98 5.02 0.91
CA PRO A 77 -8.45 3.81 0.25
C PRO A 77 -7.58 2.58 0.54
N HIS A 78 -8.19 1.41 0.37
CA HIS A 78 -7.57 0.10 0.33
C HIS A 78 -7.25 -0.30 -1.11
N TYR A 79 -6.37 -1.28 -1.28
CA TYR A 79 -5.93 -1.72 -2.61
C TYR A 79 -6.31 -3.17 -2.85
N LEU A 80 -6.84 -3.44 -4.03
CA LEU A 80 -7.12 -4.78 -4.49
C LEU A 80 -6.43 -4.99 -5.83
N TYR A 81 -5.74 -6.12 -5.97
CA TYR A 81 -4.99 -6.48 -7.17
C TYR A 81 -5.46 -7.84 -7.66
N LYS A 82 -5.44 -8.01 -8.98
CA LYS A 82 -5.63 -9.29 -9.64
C LYS A 82 -4.58 -9.42 -10.73
N ILE A 83 -3.96 -10.59 -10.83
CA ILE A 83 -3.01 -10.96 -11.89
C ILE A 83 -3.47 -12.30 -12.43
N SER A 84 -3.85 -12.36 -13.71
CA SER A 84 -4.27 -13.59 -14.38
C SER A 84 -3.25 -14.00 -15.43
N VAL A 85 -2.94 -15.28 -15.47
CA VAL A 85 -2.04 -15.91 -16.44
C VAL A 85 -2.89 -16.78 -17.37
N LYS A 86 -3.16 -16.28 -18.57
CA LYS A 86 -3.80 -17.05 -19.66
C LYS A 86 -2.79 -17.21 -20.79
N ARG A 87 -3.18 -16.91 -22.03
CA ARG A 87 -2.23 -16.78 -23.17
C ARG A 87 -1.17 -15.70 -22.95
N LYS A 88 -1.52 -14.65 -22.21
CA LYS A 88 -0.64 -13.57 -21.75
C LYS A 88 -0.94 -13.29 -20.29
N VAL A 89 0.06 -12.78 -19.56
CA VAL A 89 -0.14 -12.25 -18.21
C VAL A 89 -0.81 -10.89 -18.31
N SER A 90 -1.86 -10.68 -17.52
CA SER A 90 -2.59 -9.42 -17.40
C SER A 90 -2.93 -9.15 -15.95
N GLY A 91 -3.15 -7.90 -15.57
CA GLY A 91 -3.62 -7.59 -14.23
C GLY A 91 -4.52 -6.37 -14.17
N GLU A 92 -5.11 -6.20 -13.00
CA GLU A 92 -6.00 -5.10 -12.65
C GLU A 92 -5.62 -4.64 -11.22
N SER A 93 -5.72 -3.34 -10.97
CA SER A 93 -5.68 -2.78 -9.63
C SER A 93 -6.96 -1.98 -9.39
N ILE A 94 -7.43 -1.98 -8.15
CA ILE A 94 -8.68 -1.37 -7.72
C ILE A 94 -8.39 -0.64 -6.41
N LEU A 95 -8.91 0.59 -6.30
CA LEU A 95 -8.96 1.32 -5.05
C LEU A 95 -10.36 1.15 -4.46
N TYR A 96 -10.47 0.87 -3.17
CA TYR A 96 -11.78 0.67 -2.54
C TYR A 96 -11.83 1.18 -1.10
N TRP A 97 -13.04 1.44 -0.61
CA TRP A 97 -13.30 1.92 0.75
C TRP A 97 -14.63 1.35 1.24
N ALA A 98 -14.75 1.18 2.56
CA ALA A 98 -15.97 0.70 3.18
C ALA A 98 -17.04 1.79 3.14
N LYS A 99 -18.28 1.38 2.91
CA LYS A 99 -19.43 2.26 3.11
C LYS A 99 -19.70 2.37 4.60
N SER A 100 -19.64 3.58 5.15
CA SER A 100 -19.95 3.76 6.57
C SER A 100 -21.42 3.43 6.82
N ARG A 101 -21.71 2.50 7.74
CA ARG A 101 -23.08 2.04 8.05
C ARG A 101 -23.90 3.02 8.89
N GLY A 102 -23.38 4.22 9.17
CA GLY A 102 -24.03 5.27 9.99
C GLY A 102 -24.46 6.50 9.21
N THR A 103 -25.32 7.35 9.80
CA THR A 103 -25.91 8.57 9.23
C THR A 103 -24.92 9.70 8.87
N SER A 104 -23.62 9.49 9.03
CA SER A 104 -22.52 10.39 8.62
C SER A 104 -21.90 10.00 7.25
N SER A 105 -22.38 8.94 6.61
CA SER A 105 -21.67 8.23 5.53
C SER A 105 -21.56 8.96 4.19
N THR A 106 -22.48 9.87 3.87
CA THR A 106 -22.48 10.56 2.57
C THR A 106 -21.26 11.46 2.39
N TYR A 107 -20.80 12.10 3.47
CA TYR A 107 -19.63 12.97 3.44
C TYR A 107 -18.32 12.17 3.30
N ALA A 108 -18.18 11.04 4.00
CA ALA A 108 -16.98 10.20 3.86
C ALA A 108 -16.78 9.70 2.42
N HIS A 109 -17.88 9.31 1.74
CA HIS A 109 -17.81 8.85 0.35
C HIS A 109 -17.57 9.99 -0.63
N GLN A 110 -18.23 11.15 -0.44
CA GLN A 110 -17.98 12.32 -1.28
C GLN A 110 -16.54 12.79 -1.12
N ASN A 111 -16.00 12.78 0.11
CA ASN A 111 -14.61 13.09 0.39
C ASN A 111 -13.67 12.10 -0.33
N MET A 112 -13.99 10.80 -0.35
CA MET A 112 -13.16 9.82 -1.05
C MET A 112 -13.20 9.97 -2.58
N ARG A 113 -14.38 10.18 -3.16
CA ARG A 113 -14.52 10.43 -4.61
C ARG A 113 -13.81 11.72 -5.03
N GLN A 114 -13.91 12.78 -4.22
CA GLN A 114 -13.17 14.03 -4.45
C GLN A 114 -11.67 13.82 -4.29
N PHE A 115 -11.23 13.08 -3.26
CA PHE A 115 -9.83 12.76 -3.01
C PHE A 115 -9.19 11.92 -4.13
N LEU A 116 -9.97 11.07 -4.81
CA LEU A 116 -9.51 10.23 -5.91
C LEU A 116 -9.79 10.82 -7.29
N LYS A 117 -10.30 12.05 -7.36
CA LYS A 117 -10.51 12.74 -8.63
C LYS A 117 -9.19 12.85 -9.40
N GLY A 118 -9.21 12.61 -10.71
CA GLY A 118 -8.01 12.58 -11.54
C GLY A 118 -7.24 11.25 -11.47
N LYS A 119 -7.21 10.61 -10.30
CA LYS A 119 -6.67 9.25 -10.16
C LYS A 119 -7.62 8.18 -10.71
N CYS A 120 -8.92 8.38 -10.55
CA CYS A 120 -10.00 7.53 -11.05
C CYS A 120 -10.98 8.34 -11.90
N THR A 121 -11.39 7.79 -13.04
CA THR A 121 -12.42 8.39 -13.92
C THR A 121 -13.83 7.89 -13.63
N GLU A 122 -13.98 6.65 -13.19
CA GLU A 122 -15.27 6.04 -12.88
C GLU A 122 -15.30 5.45 -11.47
N PHE A 123 -16.43 5.66 -10.78
CA PHE A 123 -16.66 5.24 -9.41
C PHE A 123 -17.86 4.31 -9.34
N PHE A 124 -17.68 3.18 -8.68
CA PHE A 124 -18.65 2.10 -8.56
C PHE A 124 -18.98 1.85 -7.10
N GLU A 125 -20.07 1.15 -6.88
CA GLU A 125 -20.56 0.84 -5.55
C GLU A 125 -21.15 -0.56 -5.48
N THR A 126 -20.90 -1.23 -4.36
CA THR A 126 -21.57 -2.46 -3.94
C THR A 126 -22.47 -2.16 -2.73
N GLU A 127 -22.99 -3.19 -2.07
CA GLU A 127 -23.74 -3.03 -0.83
C GLU A 127 -22.87 -2.41 0.28
N ASN A 128 -21.65 -2.92 0.46
CA ASN A 128 -20.77 -2.52 1.56
C ASN A 128 -19.54 -1.70 1.14
N TYR A 129 -19.27 -1.51 -0.16
CA TYR A 129 -18.06 -0.81 -0.61
C TYR A 129 -18.33 0.24 -1.69
N GLY A 130 -17.51 1.28 -1.71
CA GLY A 130 -17.24 2.08 -2.90
C GLY A 130 -15.89 1.66 -3.48
N TYR A 131 -15.75 1.68 -4.81
CA TYR A 131 -14.48 1.36 -5.45
C TYR A 131 -14.30 2.08 -6.79
N CYS A 132 -13.07 2.16 -7.28
CA CYS A 132 -12.74 2.65 -8.61
C CYS A 132 -11.54 1.94 -9.22
N LYS A 133 -11.47 1.99 -10.55
CA LYS A 133 -10.28 1.58 -11.32
C LYS A 133 -9.39 2.81 -11.49
N PRO A 134 -8.19 2.85 -10.88
CA PRO A 134 -7.26 3.95 -11.09
C PRO A 134 -6.70 3.90 -12.51
N GLU A 135 -6.47 5.07 -13.09
CA GLU A 135 -5.74 5.19 -14.35
C GLU A 135 -4.25 5.05 -14.08
N TYR A 136 -3.49 4.47 -15.02
CA TYR A 136 -2.05 4.38 -14.92
C TYR A 136 -1.38 5.53 -15.68
N LEU A 137 -0.34 6.13 -15.09
CA LEU A 137 0.63 6.98 -15.79
C LEU A 137 1.36 6.16 -16.86
N VAL A 138 1.75 4.94 -16.50
CA VAL A 138 2.38 3.95 -17.37
C VAL A 138 1.80 2.59 -16.99
N GLU A 139 1.25 1.87 -17.97
CA GLU A 139 0.70 0.53 -17.76
C GLU A 139 1.76 -0.38 -17.12
N PRO A 140 1.43 -1.08 -16.01
CA PRO A 140 2.36 -1.99 -15.37
C PRO A 140 2.78 -3.14 -16.31
N ASP A 141 4.06 -3.51 -16.28
CA ASP A 141 4.53 -4.74 -16.92
C ASP A 141 4.09 -5.95 -16.07
N TRP A 142 2.86 -6.39 -16.28
CA TRP A 142 2.24 -7.49 -15.55
C TRP A 142 3.03 -8.80 -15.67
N GLY A 143 3.69 -9.05 -16.81
CA GLY A 143 4.51 -10.24 -17.00
C GLY A 143 5.75 -10.24 -16.12
N ASN A 144 6.46 -9.10 -16.07
CA ASN A 144 7.61 -8.92 -15.18
C ASN A 144 7.20 -8.94 -13.71
N ILE A 145 6.08 -8.31 -13.35
CA ILE A 145 5.54 -8.36 -11.99
C ILE A 145 5.28 -9.80 -11.59
N TYR A 146 4.51 -10.56 -12.39
CA TYR A 146 4.25 -11.98 -12.16
C TYR A 146 5.54 -12.79 -12.00
N SER A 147 6.52 -12.63 -12.90
CA SER A 147 7.80 -13.35 -12.80
C SER A 147 8.52 -13.04 -11.49
N LYS A 148 8.49 -11.80 -11.02
CA LYS A 148 9.08 -11.42 -9.73
C LYS A 148 8.32 -11.97 -8.53
N LEU A 149 7.01 -12.18 -8.63
CA LEU A 149 6.23 -12.85 -7.59
C LEU A 149 6.60 -14.34 -7.52
N GLU A 150 6.72 -15.01 -8.68
CA GLU A 150 7.15 -16.41 -8.79
C GLU A 150 8.56 -16.61 -8.22
N ASP A 151 9.50 -15.74 -8.57
CA ASP A 151 10.90 -15.76 -8.07
C ASP A 151 10.99 -15.62 -6.54
N ARG A 152 9.91 -15.18 -5.89
CA ARG A 152 9.78 -15.00 -4.44
C ARG A 152 8.96 -16.10 -3.77
N ASN A 153 8.80 -17.24 -4.45
CA ASN A 153 8.12 -18.42 -3.95
C ASN A 153 6.72 -18.12 -3.42
N ILE A 154 5.97 -17.23 -4.11
CA ILE A 154 4.68 -16.76 -3.65
C ILE A 154 3.69 -17.89 -3.34
N TRP A 155 3.76 -18.98 -4.12
CA TRP A 155 3.00 -20.22 -3.91
C TRP A 155 3.30 -20.96 -2.61
N GLN A 156 4.49 -20.77 -2.05
CA GLN A 156 5.00 -21.53 -0.90
C GLN A 156 5.08 -20.70 0.39
N LEU A 157 4.92 -19.37 0.32
CA LEU A 157 4.97 -18.51 1.50
C LEU A 157 4.03 -19.01 2.60
N PRO A 158 4.54 -19.30 3.81
CA PRO A 158 3.71 -19.87 4.88
C PRO A 158 2.75 -18.82 5.43
N GLY A 159 1.64 -19.27 6.02
CA GLY A 159 0.75 -18.39 6.78
C GLY A 159 1.43 -17.80 8.02
N PRO A 160 0.80 -16.79 8.66
CA PRO A 160 1.39 -16.01 9.75
C PRO A 160 1.70 -16.86 10.99
N GLN A 161 0.90 -17.91 11.25
CA GLN A 161 1.09 -18.82 12.40
C GLN A 161 2.38 -19.67 12.29
N LYS A 162 2.91 -19.82 11.08
CA LYS A 162 4.12 -20.61 10.77
C LYS A 162 5.33 -19.72 10.46
N MET A 163 5.17 -18.40 10.50
CA MET A 163 6.30 -17.48 10.51
C MET A 163 6.80 -17.34 11.95
N ASP A 164 8.10 -17.12 12.16
CA ASP A 164 8.68 -16.84 13.49
C ASP A 164 8.17 -15.48 14.01
N SER A 165 6.88 -15.43 14.32
CA SER A 165 6.16 -14.29 14.85
C SER A 165 6.25 -14.35 16.37
N LEU A 166 7.46 -14.20 16.90
CA LEU A 166 7.61 -13.88 18.31
C LEU A 166 7.02 -12.48 18.52
N ASN A 167 5.73 -12.44 18.88
CA ASN A 167 5.00 -11.29 19.45
C ASN A 167 4.46 -10.18 18.51
N VAL A 168 4.50 -10.33 17.18
CA VAL A 168 4.10 -9.26 16.24
C VAL A 168 2.62 -8.87 16.35
N THR A 169 1.69 -9.82 16.52
CA THR A 169 0.26 -9.49 16.54
C THR A 169 -0.24 -8.84 17.85
N LYS A 170 0.50 -8.93 18.96
CA LYS A 170 0.03 -8.46 20.28
C LYS A 170 0.37 -6.99 20.60
N ASN A 171 1.34 -6.38 19.92
CA ASN A 171 1.87 -5.07 20.30
C ASN A 171 1.79 -4.00 19.19
N VAL A 172 1.01 -4.23 18.12
CA VAL A 172 0.84 -3.25 17.04
C VAL A 172 -0.46 -2.48 17.29
N PRO A 173 -0.38 -1.17 17.60
CA PRO A 173 -1.54 -0.30 17.69
C PRO A 173 -2.41 -0.43 16.44
N ASP A 174 -3.73 -0.40 16.62
CA ASP A 174 -4.68 -0.50 15.51
C ASP A 174 -4.39 0.58 14.43
N SER A 175 -3.96 1.77 14.86
CA SER A 175 -3.57 2.92 14.02
C SER A 175 -2.38 2.70 13.09
N ILE A 176 -1.59 1.65 13.27
CA ILE A 176 -0.51 1.29 12.34
C ILE A 176 -0.69 -0.14 11.79
N ARG A 177 -1.84 -0.77 12.10
CA ARG A 177 -2.14 -2.11 11.63
C ARG A 177 -2.55 -2.09 10.17
N TRP A 178 -1.96 -2.98 9.40
CA TRP A 178 -2.35 -3.21 8.02
C TRP A 178 -2.21 -4.69 7.68
N VAL A 179 -3.02 -5.14 6.72
CA VAL A 179 -3.21 -6.56 6.41
C VAL A 179 -3.07 -6.79 4.91
N MET A 180 -2.27 -7.78 4.53
CA MET A 180 -2.22 -8.35 3.19
C MET A 180 -2.94 -9.69 3.19
N LYS A 181 -4.03 -9.79 2.44
CA LYS A 181 -4.69 -11.06 2.13
C LYS A 181 -4.29 -11.49 0.72
N THR A 182 -3.90 -12.74 0.57
CA THR A 182 -3.57 -13.32 -0.74
C THR A 182 -4.50 -14.49 -1.00
N GLN A 183 -5.07 -14.53 -2.20
CA GLN A 183 -5.75 -15.69 -2.77
C GLN A 183 -5.04 -16.06 -4.06
N MET A 184 -4.83 -17.35 -4.29
CA MET A 184 -4.18 -17.83 -5.50
C MET A 184 -4.84 -19.11 -5.97
N ARG A 185 -4.95 -19.24 -7.29
CA ARG A 185 -5.52 -20.42 -7.92
C ARG A 185 -4.71 -20.84 -9.14
N LEU A 186 -4.51 -22.14 -9.31
CA LEU A 186 -3.95 -22.77 -10.50
C LEU A 186 -4.82 -23.99 -10.80
N LYS A 187 -5.71 -23.92 -11.79
CA LYS A 187 -6.73 -24.95 -12.04
C LYS A 187 -7.54 -25.27 -10.78
N ASP A 188 -7.46 -26.50 -10.27
CA ASP A 188 -8.19 -26.96 -9.10
C ASP A 188 -7.47 -26.66 -7.78
N TYR A 189 -6.24 -26.15 -7.85
CA TYR A 189 -5.45 -25.79 -6.67
C TYR A 189 -5.79 -24.39 -6.21
N TYR A 190 -6.28 -24.27 -4.98
CA TYR A 190 -6.53 -23.00 -4.34
C TYR A 190 -5.73 -22.87 -3.04
N ARG A 191 -5.20 -21.66 -2.80
CA ARG A 191 -4.55 -21.32 -1.54
C ARG A 191 -4.90 -19.90 -1.13
N ALA A 192 -5.03 -19.67 0.17
CA ALA A 192 -5.13 -18.34 0.73
C ALA A 192 -4.30 -18.21 2.00
N TYR A 193 -3.79 -17.00 2.25
CA TYR A 193 -3.10 -16.66 3.48
C TYR A 193 -3.23 -15.18 3.79
N THR A 194 -3.05 -14.82 5.06
CA THR A 194 -3.18 -13.45 5.55
C THR A 194 -1.96 -13.05 6.35
N HIS A 195 -1.36 -11.91 6.06
CA HIS A 195 -0.26 -11.35 6.83
C HIS A 195 -0.64 -9.99 7.39
N THR A 196 -0.45 -9.83 8.70
CA THR A 196 -0.60 -8.54 9.38
C THR A 196 0.78 -7.97 9.64
N ASN A 197 1.02 -6.73 9.22
CA ASN A 197 2.31 -6.04 9.32
C ASN A 197 3.54 -6.91 8.92
N PRO A 198 3.59 -7.47 7.69
CA PRO A 198 4.72 -8.25 7.18
C PRO A 198 6.13 -7.73 7.50
N GLU A 199 6.30 -6.40 7.59
CA GLU A 199 7.57 -5.76 7.90
C GLU A 199 8.12 -6.10 9.28
N GLN A 200 7.26 -6.56 10.19
CA GLN A 200 7.60 -6.86 11.58
C GLN A 200 8.04 -8.31 11.81
N TYR A 201 7.92 -9.21 10.83
CA TYR A 201 8.44 -10.56 10.96
C TYR A 201 9.97 -10.54 11.09
N PHE A 202 10.53 -11.31 12.03
CA PHE A 202 11.98 -11.33 12.28
C PHE A 202 12.69 -12.38 11.42
N GLY A 203 13.92 -12.08 11.00
CA GLY A 203 14.99 -13.05 10.72
C GLY A 203 14.81 -14.11 9.62
N SER A 204 13.70 -14.16 8.88
CA SER A 204 13.41 -15.24 7.92
C SER A 204 13.49 -14.81 6.45
N GLN A 205 13.85 -15.75 5.58
CA GLN A 205 13.78 -15.57 4.12
C GLN A 205 12.35 -15.20 3.68
N ASN A 206 11.33 -15.74 4.37
CA ASN A 206 9.94 -15.41 4.11
C ASN A 206 9.61 -13.92 4.31
N LYS A 207 10.22 -13.26 5.30
CA LYS A 207 10.08 -11.79 5.46
C LYS A 207 10.63 -11.06 4.24
N VAL A 208 11.82 -11.46 3.78
CA VAL A 208 12.48 -10.85 2.62
C VAL A 208 11.60 -11.01 1.38
N ASP A 209 11.02 -12.19 1.18
CA ASP A 209 10.17 -12.47 0.03
C ASP A 209 8.82 -11.74 0.10
N LEU A 210 8.18 -11.68 1.27
CA LEU A 210 6.97 -10.87 1.49
C LEU A 210 7.21 -9.39 1.20
N MET A 211 8.29 -8.82 1.72
CA MET A 211 8.62 -7.41 1.48
C MET A 211 8.95 -7.14 0.01
N ALA A 212 9.57 -8.09 -0.69
CA ALA A 212 9.83 -7.99 -2.12
C ALA A 212 8.52 -8.02 -2.95
N ILE A 213 7.57 -8.90 -2.58
CA ILE A 213 6.22 -8.94 -3.16
C ILE A 213 5.49 -7.62 -2.93
N MET A 214 5.49 -7.13 -1.69
CA MET A 214 4.88 -5.84 -1.36
C MET A 214 5.49 -4.69 -2.16
N THR A 215 6.79 -4.72 -2.40
CA THR A 215 7.45 -3.71 -3.25
C THR A 215 6.91 -3.75 -4.67
N GLN A 216 6.62 -4.93 -5.24
CA GLN A 216 5.97 -5.02 -6.55
C GLN A 216 4.55 -4.46 -6.53
N LEU A 217 3.77 -4.75 -5.48
CA LEU A 217 2.42 -4.18 -5.33
C LEU A 217 2.47 -2.66 -5.17
N GLN A 218 3.43 -2.14 -4.41
CA GLN A 218 3.67 -0.70 -4.28
C GLN A 218 3.99 -0.05 -5.62
N LEU A 219 4.82 -0.69 -6.44
CA LEU A 219 5.18 -0.17 -7.76
C LEU A 219 3.95 -0.01 -8.66
N ILE A 220 2.98 -0.93 -8.57
CA ILE A 220 1.68 -0.77 -9.26
C ILE A 220 0.96 0.47 -8.73
N SER A 221 0.87 0.66 -7.40
CA SER A 221 0.20 1.84 -6.83
C SER A 221 0.86 3.16 -7.23
N THR A 222 2.19 3.19 -7.29
CA THR A 222 2.94 4.39 -7.69
C THR A 222 2.85 4.68 -9.18
N SER A 223 2.44 3.70 -9.99
CA SER A 223 2.18 3.88 -11.42
C SER A 223 0.81 4.47 -11.72
N HIS A 224 -0.06 4.61 -10.71
CA HIS A 224 -1.35 5.28 -10.89
C HIS A 224 -1.15 6.77 -11.19
N GLN A 225 -2.10 7.36 -11.93
CA GLN A 225 -2.23 8.80 -12.02
C GLN A 225 -2.36 9.39 -10.62
N LYS A 226 -1.78 10.58 -10.46
CA LYS A 226 -1.90 11.31 -9.22
C LYS A 226 -3.28 11.96 -9.14
N PRO A 227 -3.84 12.11 -7.94
CA PRO A 227 -5.06 12.87 -7.79
C PRO A 227 -4.90 14.31 -8.32
N GLU A 228 -5.93 14.85 -8.95
CA GLU A 228 -6.05 16.26 -9.37
C GLU A 228 -6.27 17.20 -8.17
N ASN A 229 -5.73 16.84 -7.01
CA ASN A 229 -5.97 17.53 -5.75
C ASN A 229 -5.04 18.72 -5.60
N PHE A 230 -4.99 19.62 -6.59
CA PHE A 230 -4.37 20.94 -6.42
C PHE A 230 -5.32 21.83 -5.60
N ASN A 231 -5.55 21.44 -4.35
CA ASN A 231 -6.29 22.23 -3.40
C ASN A 231 -5.31 23.05 -2.56
N LEU A 232 -5.81 24.17 -2.05
CA LEU A 232 -5.13 24.92 -1.00
C LEU A 232 -5.42 24.25 0.33
N TYR A 233 -4.38 23.75 0.98
CA TYR A 233 -4.46 23.14 2.30
C TYR A 233 -3.93 24.10 3.33
N SER A 234 -4.74 24.40 4.34
CA SER A 234 -4.32 25.22 5.47
C SER A 234 -4.12 24.36 6.70
N GLY A 235 -2.97 24.51 7.34
CA GLY A 235 -2.60 23.72 8.50
C GLY A 235 -1.43 24.30 9.27
N VAL A 236 -1.15 23.72 10.43
CA VAL A 236 0.01 24.05 11.25
C VAL A 236 1.08 22.99 11.07
N THR A 237 2.33 23.43 10.92
CA THR A 237 3.50 22.55 10.88
C THR A 237 4.65 23.13 11.71
N THR A 238 5.63 22.28 12.01
CA THR A 238 6.85 22.63 12.76
C THR A 238 8.09 22.15 12.01
N GLY A 239 9.22 22.85 12.13
CA GLY A 239 10.52 22.36 11.66
C GLY A 239 10.70 22.21 10.14
N ALA A 240 11.89 21.70 9.75
CA ALA A 240 12.33 21.67 8.36
C ALA A 240 11.76 20.50 7.54
N ARG A 241 11.95 19.22 7.93
CA ARG A 241 11.60 18.04 7.09
C ARG A 241 10.93 16.89 7.82
N GLY A 242 9.89 16.31 7.22
CA GLY A 242 9.20 15.12 7.71
C GLY A 242 8.33 15.37 8.95
N SER A 243 8.02 16.63 9.22
CA SER A 243 7.23 17.09 10.35
C SER A 243 5.74 16.81 10.18
N ALA A 244 4.99 16.97 11.26
CA ALA A 244 3.54 16.93 11.21
C ALA A 244 2.99 18.18 10.48
N PHE A 245 1.97 17.98 9.66
CA PHE A 245 1.12 19.02 9.09
C PHE A 245 -0.30 18.75 9.55
N MET A 246 -0.73 19.46 10.58
CA MET A 246 -2.06 19.33 11.17
C MET A 246 -3.03 20.24 10.41
N LEU A 247 -4.08 19.67 9.83
CA LEU A 247 -5.10 20.47 9.15
C LEU A 247 -5.83 21.38 10.14
N CYS A 248 -6.22 22.57 9.68
CA CYS A 248 -6.94 23.52 10.53
C CYS A 248 -8.37 23.14 10.87
N ASP A 249 -8.93 22.12 10.23
CA ASP A 249 -10.20 21.52 10.65
C ASP A 249 -10.00 20.38 11.66
N GLU A 250 -8.75 20.16 12.10
CA GLU A 250 -8.31 19.10 13.02
C GLU A 250 -8.71 17.68 12.58
N SER A 251 -9.15 17.52 11.32
CA SER A 251 -9.68 16.25 10.85
C SER A 251 -8.58 15.21 10.67
N GLN A 252 -7.37 15.65 10.31
CA GLN A 252 -6.23 14.80 9.98
C GLN A 252 -4.89 15.49 10.26
N THR A 253 -3.88 14.68 10.54
CA THR A 253 -2.47 15.10 10.59
C THR A 253 -1.69 14.32 9.54
N TRP A 254 -0.99 15.03 8.66
CA TRP A 254 -0.23 14.47 7.55
C TRP A 254 1.26 14.61 7.79
N ARG A 255 2.07 13.79 7.10
CA ARG A 255 3.51 14.04 7.00
C ARG A 255 3.77 15.17 6.02
N PHE A 256 4.52 16.17 6.45
CA PHE A 256 5.03 17.23 5.61
C PHE A 256 6.31 16.76 4.89
N GLU A 257 6.20 16.49 3.59
CA GLU A 257 7.33 16.07 2.76
C GLU A 257 7.93 17.25 1.99
N GLY A 258 8.80 17.99 2.67
CA GLY A 258 9.54 19.10 2.10
C GLY A 258 10.53 19.64 3.12
N ASP A 259 11.35 20.60 2.71
CA ASP A 259 12.08 21.48 3.63
C ASP A 259 11.29 22.80 3.69
N LEU A 260 10.66 23.10 4.83
CA LEU A 260 9.80 24.27 4.96
C LEU A 260 10.57 25.57 4.68
N GLU A 261 11.82 25.69 5.10
CA GLU A 261 12.62 26.90 4.85
C GLU A 261 12.90 27.08 3.36
N GLN A 262 13.29 25.99 2.67
CA GLN A 262 13.50 26.03 1.22
C GLN A 262 12.21 26.34 0.47
N LEU A 263 11.09 25.76 0.90
CA LEU A 263 9.79 25.99 0.29
C LEU A 263 9.32 27.44 0.47
N LEU A 264 9.49 28.01 1.67
CA LEU A 264 9.18 29.42 1.94
C LEU A 264 10.03 30.34 1.07
N LYS A 265 11.34 30.10 0.98
CA LYS A 265 12.26 30.86 0.12
C LYS A 265 11.86 30.77 -1.35
N ALA A 266 11.55 29.58 -1.84
CA ALA A 266 11.10 29.36 -3.21
C ALA A 266 9.77 30.07 -3.52
N SER A 267 8.90 30.19 -2.51
CA SER A 267 7.60 30.89 -2.60
C SER A 267 7.70 32.39 -2.30
N GLY A 268 8.92 32.94 -2.18
CA GLY A 268 9.15 34.38 -2.00
C GLY A 268 9.03 34.90 -0.57
N TYR A 269 8.91 34.02 0.43
CA TYR A 269 8.90 34.42 1.84
C TYR A 269 10.32 34.45 2.40
N PRO A 270 10.81 35.61 2.90
CA PRO A 270 12.11 35.70 3.53
C PRO A 270 12.03 35.13 4.96
N ALA A 271 12.04 33.80 5.08
CA ALA A 271 12.04 33.10 6.36
C ALA A 271 13.40 32.44 6.61
N THR A 272 13.92 32.57 7.83
CA THR A 272 14.99 31.74 8.38
C THR A 272 14.39 31.02 9.57
N ILE A 273 14.34 29.69 9.54
CA ILE A 273 13.75 28.92 10.63
C ILE A 273 14.86 28.68 11.66
N ALA A 274 14.71 29.23 12.86
CA ALA A 274 15.69 29.00 13.91
C ALA A 274 15.67 27.51 14.31
N GLU A 275 16.84 26.86 14.40
CA GLU A 275 16.98 25.44 14.75
C GLU A 275 16.41 25.09 16.15
N SER A 276 16.06 26.09 16.97
CA SER A 276 15.44 25.87 18.28
C SER A 276 13.98 25.44 18.13
N GLU A 277 13.79 24.13 18.15
CA GLU A 277 12.54 23.37 18.20
C GLU A 277 11.44 24.09 19.02
N ASN A 278 10.23 24.18 18.44
CA ASN A 278 8.95 24.75 18.95
C ASN A 278 8.41 26.00 18.21
N GLN A 279 8.96 26.37 17.05
CA GLN A 279 8.29 27.37 16.21
C GLN A 279 7.19 26.71 15.38
N PHE A 280 5.96 27.21 15.54
CA PHE A 280 4.79 26.77 14.80
C PHE A 280 4.53 27.70 13.63
N PHE A 281 4.19 27.10 12.48
CA PHE A 281 3.89 27.82 11.25
C PHE A 281 2.49 27.44 10.80
N TYR A 282 1.58 28.40 10.82
CA TYR A 282 0.37 28.29 10.02
C TYR A 282 0.73 28.59 8.57
N ILE A 283 0.51 27.63 7.69
CA ILE A 283 0.76 27.78 6.27
C ILE A 283 -0.46 27.37 5.46
N THR A 284 -0.68 28.09 4.36
CA THR A 284 -1.55 27.63 3.28
C THR A 284 -0.67 27.17 2.14
N VAL A 285 -0.73 25.90 1.77
CA VAL A 285 0.09 25.31 0.71
C VAL A 285 -0.76 24.76 -0.42
N SER A 286 -0.26 24.88 -1.64
CA SER A 286 -0.69 24.04 -2.75
C SER A 286 0.27 22.87 -2.88
N GLY A 287 -0.22 21.70 -3.28
CA GLY A 287 0.61 20.53 -3.43
C GLY A 287 -0.18 19.25 -3.59
N GLU A 288 0.56 18.15 -3.69
CA GLU A 288 -0.01 16.82 -3.87
C GLU A 288 -0.19 16.14 -2.51
N VAL A 289 -1.39 15.60 -2.26
CA VAL A 289 -1.65 14.74 -1.09
C VAL A 289 -1.78 13.30 -1.57
N GLU A 290 -0.95 12.44 -0.99
CA GLU A 290 -0.96 11.00 -1.27
C GLU A 290 -1.07 10.21 0.04
N ASP A 291 -1.46 8.95 -0.07
CA ASP A 291 -1.42 8.04 1.08
C ASP A 291 0.03 7.68 1.41
N GLU A 292 0.36 7.66 2.71
CA GLU A 292 1.62 7.08 3.15
C GLU A 292 1.55 5.57 2.92
N TRP A 293 2.54 4.99 2.25
CA TRP A 293 2.54 3.57 1.97
C TRP A 293 2.60 2.73 3.26
N TYR A 294 1.86 1.61 3.29
CA TYR A 294 1.64 0.78 4.48
C TYR A 294 2.89 0.48 5.30
N GLY A 295 3.99 0.07 4.65
CA GLY A 295 5.25 -0.26 5.33
C GLY A 295 5.98 0.94 5.98
N TYR A 296 5.64 2.17 5.60
CA TYR A 296 6.21 3.39 6.17
C TYR A 296 5.39 3.93 7.35
N ARG A 297 4.09 3.64 7.42
CA ARG A 297 3.20 4.14 8.49
C ARG A 297 3.64 3.73 9.89
N GLY A 298 4.12 2.49 10.06
CA GLY A 298 4.66 2.03 11.34
C GLY A 298 5.94 2.77 11.77
N ARG A 299 6.63 3.44 10.85
CA ARG A 299 7.83 4.25 11.14
C ARG A 299 7.51 5.73 11.30
N THR A 300 6.59 6.26 10.49
CA THR A 300 6.31 7.69 10.43
C THR A 300 5.14 8.10 11.33
N GLY A 301 4.22 7.18 11.65
CA GLY A 301 2.99 7.47 12.39
C GLY A 301 1.93 8.22 11.58
N PHE A 302 2.22 8.59 10.32
CA PHE A 302 1.32 9.33 9.46
C PHE A 302 0.61 8.42 8.46
N THR A 303 -0.58 8.83 8.08
CA THR A 303 -1.48 8.08 7.18
C THR A 303 -1.44 8.63 5.76
N LYS A 304 -1.10 9.91 5.63
CA LYS A 304 -1.00 10.69 4.41
C LYS A 304 0.25 11.54 4.43
N VAL A 305 0.68 11.93 3.24
CA VAL A 305 1.83 12.77 2.98
C VAL A 305 1.37 13.94 2.11
N ILE A 306 1.65 15.17 2.54
CA ILE A 306 1.55 16.36 1.70
C ILE A 306 2.94 16.65 1.12
N ARG A 307 3.02 16.73 -0.21
CA ARG A 307 4.18 17.23 -0.96
C ARG A 307 3.84 18.63 -1.47
N PRO A 308 4.11 19.66 -0.68
CA PRO A 308 3.80 21.03 -1.08
C PRO A 308 4.70 21.47 -2.23
N SER A 309 4.10 22.13 -3.22
CA SER A 309 4.81 22.78 -4.32
C SER A 309 5.02 24.27 -4.07
N GLU A 310 4.12 24.91 -3.35
CA GLU A 310 4.14 26.36 -3.11
C GLU A 310 3.43 26.71 -1.79
N VAL A 311 3.96 27.70 -1.08
CA VAL A 311 3.31 28.35 0.06
C VAL A 311 2.61 29.59 -0.44
N ASN A 312 1.31 29.70 -0.16
CA ASN A 312 0.44 30.81 -0.54
C ASN A 312 0.20 31.78 0.62
N ASN A 313 0.39 31.31 1.85
CA ASN A 313 0.27 32.11 3.05
C ASN A 313 1.13 31.52 4.17
N MET A 314 1.69 32.37 5.02
CA MET A 314 2.49 31.95 6.18
C MET A 314 2.32 32.93 7.34
N VAL A 315 2.07 32.37 8.53
CA VAL A 315 2.02 33.08 9.80
C VAL A 315 2.80 32.28 10.83
N ILE A 316 3.68 32.94 11.56
CA ILE A 316 4.37 32.35 12.72
C ILE A 316 3.40 32.39 13.90
N LEU A 317 3.19 31.23 14.52
CA LEU A 317 2.29 31.06 15.67
C LEU A 317 3.07 30.90 16.98
N ALA A 318 2.41 31.19 18.09
CA ALA A 318 2.92 30.93 19.43
C ALA A 318 2.66 29.49 19.90
N ASP A 319 1.66 28.82 19.31
CA ASP A 319 1.21 27.45 19.62
C ASP A 319 0.76 26.72 18.34
N ASP A 320 0.23 25.49 18.50
CA ASP A 320 -0.25 24.64 17.40
C ASP A 320 -1.68 24.96 16.94
N ALA A 321 -2.30 26.03 17.46
CA ALA A 321 -3.68 26.37 17.16
C ALA A 321 -3.78 27.13 15.84
N CYS A 322 -4.66 26.68 14.94
CA CYS A 322 -4.93 27.42 13.72
C CYS A 322 -5.56 28.79 14.02
N PRO A 323 -5.18 29.85 13.30
CA PRO A 323 -5.85 31.14 13.39
C PRO A 323 -7.34 30.96 13.12
N ALA A 324 -8.19 31.60 13.93
CA ALA A 324 -9.63 31.66 13.66
C ALA A 324 -9.82 32.16 12.22
N ARG A 325 -10.58 31.43 11.40
CA ARG A 325 -10.85 31.80 10.00
C ARG A 325 -11.29 33.27 9.99
N ALA A 326 -10.47 34.13 9.39
CA ALA A 326 -10.90 35.49 9.11
C ALA A 326 -12.16 35.39 8.22
N PRO A 327 -13.25 36.09 8.58
CA PRO A 327 -14.53 35.99 7.88
C PRO A 327 -14.46 36.35 6.39
#